data_AF-A0A6V7HS54-F1
#
_entry.id   AF-A0A6V7HS54-F1
#
_cell.length_a   1.000
_cell.length_b   1.000
_cell.length_c   1.000
_cell.angle_alpha   90.00
_cell.angle_beta   90.00
_cell.angle_gamma   90.00
#
_symmetry.space_group_name_H-M   'P 1'
#
loop_
_entity.id
_entity.type
_entity.pdbx_description
1 polymer ?
#
loop_
_entity_poly.entity_id
_entity_poly.type
_entity_poly.pdbx_seq_one_letter_code
_entity_poly.pdbx_strand_id
1 'polypeptide(L)'
;MKCFLDFKPNGGLCHILATAYRFKQEQGWRRFDFPSGKAGSRMDRAVEMLVAAERALVQNRCLTIPCVFVRPEVDKATATKVKDSVRRHQGTIAETEAEATHIVYPAVDPTEEEYARPTMRRDRSVLLHWYYFPDSYDSWSVFDLPFEFSETGFGTSTPKSTYKVTATWALDIDQYNEWMNEEDYEVDDNGQKKVHKFRLTVEDLMAQPSHPPSSAKKPKRKRSPSPPPKLGKRKSGRGPSNLAAGSSAMTTPKKTRSGVDEEEDLTQGMEDPPAEPRIVEVVANPSNPPNS
;
A
#
# COMPACT_ATOMS: atom_id res chain seq x y z
N MET A 1 12.03 -0.77 3.71
CA MET A 1 11.71 0.68 3.54
C MET A 1 12.50 1.64 4.44
N LYS A 2 13.13 1.17 5.53
CA LYS A 2 13.89 2.00 6.49
C LYS A 2 14.82 3.07 5.86
N CYS A 3 15.46 2.77 4.72
CA CYS A 3 16.36 3.72 4.02
C CYS A 3 15.66 4.96 3.43
N PHE A 4 14.43 4.84 2.92
CA PHE A 4 13.72 5.94 2.26
C PHE A 4 13.16 6.97 3.24
N LEU A 5 13.00 6.56 4.50
CA LEU A 5 12.47 7.36 5.58
C LEU A 5 13.56 7.77 6.59
N ASP A 6 14.83 7.46 6.32
CA ASP A 6 15.96 7.94 7.11
C ASP A 6 16.31 9.40 6.74
N PHE A 7 15.64 10.35 7.40
CA PHE A 7 15.79 11.79 7.19
C PHE A 7 17.00 12.42 7.89
N LYS A 8 17.86 11.62 8.54
CA LYS A 8 19.06 12.14 9.22
C LYS A 8 20.06 12.67 8.19
N PRO A 9 20.91 13.65 8.56
CA PRO A 9 22.06 14.02 7.73
C PRO A 9 22.94 12.80 7.44
N ASN A 10 23.32 12.61 6.17
CA ASN A 10 24.03 11.39 5.70
C ASN A 10 23.27 10.08 5.96
N GLY A 11 21.95 10.14 6.09
CA GLY A 11 21.09 8.96 6.19
C GLY A 11 20.85 8.28 4.85
N GLY A 12 20.12 7.17 4.88
CA GLY A 12 19.81 6.36 3.71
C GLY A 12 19.19 7.18 2.56
N LEU A 13 18.25 8.08 2.87
CA LEU A 13 17.60 8.90 1.85
C LEU A 13 18.59 9.85 1.16
N CYS A 14 19.54 10.41 1.90
CA CYS A 14 20.59 11.26 1.35
C CYS A 14 21.46 10.49 0.35
N HIS A 15 21.87 9.26 0.69
CA HIS A 15 22.71 8.43 -0.19
C HIS A 15 21.97 7.96 -1.45
N ILE A 16 20.67 7.63 -1.33
CA ILE A 16 19.81 7.29 -2.48
C ILE A 16 19.73 8.48 -3.43
N LEU A 17 19.35 9.66 -2.93
CA LEU A 17 19.20 10.86 -3.74
C LEU A 17 20.54 11.28 -4.37
N ALA A 18 21.63 11.29 -3.60
CA ALA A 18 22.95 11.64 -4.10
C ALA A 18 23.38 10.72 -5.25
N THR A 19 23.14 9.41 -5.12
CA THR A 19 23.43 8.44 -6.17
C THR A 19 22.58 8.70 -7.42
N ALA A 20 21.28 8.91 -7.24
CA ALA A 20 20.37 9.19 -8.35
C ALA A 20 20.75 10.49 -9.09
N TYR A 21 21.05 11.58 -8.39
CA TYR A 21 21.47 12.85 -9.00
C TYR A 21 22.81 12.75 -9.73
N ARG A 22 23.76 11.99 -9.20
CA ARG A 22 25.02 11.69 -9.90
C ARG A 22 24.74 10.95 -11.21
N PHE A 23 23.96 9.87 -11.16
CA PHE A 23 23.60 9.09 -12.34
C PHE A 23 22.86 9.92 -13.39
N LYS A 24 21.93 10.77 -12.95
CA LYS A 24 21.21 11.73 -13.81
C LYS A 24 22.17 12.66 -14.55
N GLN A 25 23.20 13.17 -13.88
CA GLN A 25 24.21 14.04 -14.49
C GLN A 25 25.08 13.29 -15.49
N GLU A 26 25.60 12.12 -15.10
CA GLU A 26 26.48 11.28 -15.94
C GLU A 26 25.77 10.76 -17.20
N GLN A 27 24.49 10.40 -17.09
CA GLN A 27 23.69 9.87 -18.20
C GLN A 27 22.94 10.96 -18.98
N GLY A 28 23.10 12.23 -18.63
CA GLY A 28 22.45 13.36 -19.32
C GLY A 28 20.91 13.34 -19.22
N TRP A 29 20.34 12.78 -18.15
CA TRP A 29 18.90 12.68 -17.97
C TRP A 29 18.28 14.04 -17.62
N ARG A 30 17.29 14.47 -18.41
CA ARG A 30 16.54 15.70 -18.14
C ARG A 30 15.61 15.54 -16.94
N ARG A 31 14.96 14.38 -16.83
CA ARG A 31 14.01 13.99 -15.78
C ARG A 31 14.32 12.58 -15.28
N PHE A 32 13.86 12.25 -14.07
CA PHE A 32 13.92 10.89 -13.52
C PHE A 32 12.74 10.06 -14.02
N ASP A 33 12.72 9.81 -15.33
CA ASP A 33 11.63 9.07 -15.95
C ASP A 33 12.06 7.60 -16.09
N PHE A 34 11.47 6.71 -15.29
CA PHE A 34 11.58 5.27 -15.51
C PHE A 34 10.75 4.91 -16.74
N PRO A 35 11.35 4.31 -17.79
CA PRO A 35 10.61 3.96 -18.98
C PRO A 35 9.60 2.85 -18.67
N SER A 36 8.32 3.13 -18.85
CA SER A 36 7.27 2.12 -18.90
C SER A 36 7.23 1.50 -20.31
N GLY A 37 7.88 0.34 -20.51
CA GLY A 37 7.82 -0.41 -21.77
C GLY A 37 9.13 -1.11 -22.18
N LYS A 38 9.18 -1.66 -23.40
CA LYS A 38 10.35 -2.37 -23.99
C LYS A 38 11.51 -1.41 -24.35
N ALA A 39 11.98 -0.61 -23.41
CA ALA A 39 13.14 0.25 -23.57
C ALA A 39 14.36 -0.39 -22.89
N GLY A 40 14.86 -1.50 -23.44
CA GLY A 40 15.91 -2.33 -22.83
C GLY A 40 17.06 -1.52 -22.24
N SER A 41 17.75 -0.72 -23.07
CA SER A 41 18.93 0.04 -22.61
C SER A 41 18.62 1.09 -21.52
N ARG A 42 17.47 1.75 -21.54
CA ARG A 42 17.15 2.77 -20.51
C ARG A 42 16.67 2.10 -19.21
N MET A 43 16.00 0.95 -19.31
CA MET A 43 15.69 0.12 -18.16
C MET A 43 16.97 -0.42 -17.51
N ASP A 44 17.94 -0.89 -18.30
CA ASP A 44 19.23 -1.38 -17.79
C ASP A 44 19.96 -0.29 -17.00
N ARG A 45 19.96 0.96 -17.50
CA ARG A 45 20.54 2.10 -16.76
C ARG A 45 19.80 2.43 -15.47
N ALA A 46 18.48 2.27 -15.43
CA ALA A 46 17.71 2.45 -14.21
C ALA A 46 18.06 1.38 -13.18
N VAL A 47 18.20 0.12 -13.60
CA VAL A 47 18.66 -0.99 -12.74
C VAL A 47 20.08 -0.73 -12.25
N GLU A 48 21.00 -0.31 -13.12
CA GLU A 48 22.37 0.05 -12.71
C GLU A 48 22.39 1.16 -11.64
N MET A 49 21.53 2.17 -11.76
CA MET A 49 21.38 3.22 -10.76
C MET A 49 20.89 2.67 -9.42
N LEU A 50 19.89 1.78 -9.42
CA LEU A 50 19.37 1.15 -8.20
C LEU A 50 20.43 0.28 -7.52
N VAL A 51 21.17 -0.52 -8.29
CA VAL A 51 22.31 -1.32 -7.79
C VAL A 51 23.41 -0.41 -7.22
N ALA A 52 23.67 0.73 -7.85
CA ALA A 52 24.61 1.71 -7.31
C ALA A 52 24.12 2.33 -6.00
N ALA A 53 22.82 2.60 -5.87
CA ALA A 53 22.22 3.13 -4.65
C ALA A 53 22.30 2.11 -3.51
N GLU A 54 21.99 0.83 -3.77
CA GLU A 54 22.15 -0.27 -2.82
C GLU A 54 23.60 -0.36 -2.31
N ARG A 55 24.59 -0.38 -3.22
CA ARG A 55 26.02 -0.38 -2.84
C ARG A 55 26.39 0.82 -1.97
N ALA A 56 25.89 2.01 -2.31
CA ALA A 56 26.15 3.21 -1.53
C ALA A 56 25.54 3.11 -0.12
N LEU A 57 24.33 2.56 0.01
CA LEU A 57 23.69 2.34 1.31
C LEU A 57 24.49 1.36 2.17
N VAL A 58 24.96 0.25 1.59
CA VAL A 58 25.78 -0.75 2.32
C VAL A 58 27.11 -0.14 2.77
N GLN A 59 27.82 0.55 1.88
CA GLN A 59 29.12 1.18 2.20
C GLN A 59 29.02 2.22 3.31
N ASN A 60 27.90 2.96 3.38
CA ASN A 60 27.67 3.99 4.40
C ASN A 60 26.90 3.47 5.62
N ARG A 61 26.71 2.14 5.74
CA ARG A 61 26.01 1.48 6.85
C ARG A 61 24.56 1.95 7.04
N CYS A 62 23.92 2.40 5.96
CA CYS A 62 22.49 2.71 5.93
C CYS A 62 21.64 1.48 5.60
N LEU A 63 22.24 0.45 5.01
CA LEU A 63 21.64 -0.85 4.76
C LEU A 63 22.57 -1.96 5.25
N THR A 64 22.04 -2.88 6.04
CA THR A 64 22.76 -4.06 6.51
C THR A 64 22.30 -5.26 5.72
N ILE A 65 23.25 -5.94 5.06
CA ILE A 65 22.98 -7.23 4.42
C ILE A 65 22.97 -8.31 5.50
N PRO A 66 21.92 -9.16 5.58
CA PRO A 66 21.85 -10.17 6.62
C PRO A 66 22.99 -11.20 6.58
N CYS A 67 23.62 -11.37 7.74
CA CYS A 67 24.46 -12.51 8.08
C CYS A 67 23.69 -13.42 9.02
N VAL A 68 23.38 -14.64 8.57
CA VAL A 68 22.37 -15.53 9.16
C VAL A 68 23.03 -16.77 9.76
N PHE A 69 22.77 -17.03 11.04
CA PHE A 69 23.04 -18.32 11.68
C PHE A 69 21.75 -19.13 11.76
N VAL A 70 21.77 -20.38 11.31
CA VAL A 70 20.63 -21.29 11.40
C VAL A 70 20.85 -22.23 12.57
N ARG A 71 19.95 -22.17 13.55
CA ARG A 71 20.04 -22.99 14.77
C ARG A 71 19.96 -24.49 14.46
N PRO A 72 20.67 -25.35 15.24
CA PRO A 72 20.63 -26.80 15.05
C PRO A 72 19.24 -27.42 15.20
N GLU A 73 18.33 -26.77 15.92
CA GLU A 73 16.96 -27.22 16.14
C GLU A 73 16.07 -27.06 14.89
N VAL A 74 16.49 -26.27 13.91
CA VAL A 74 15.81 -26.20 12.61
C VAL A 74 16.08 -27.50 11.86
N ASP A 75 15.02 -28.17 11.40
CA ASP A 75 15.17 -29.43 10.68
C ASP A 75 16.05 -29.25 9.43
N LYS A 76 16.75 -30.31 9.04
CA LYS A 76 17.77 -30.26 7.98
C LYS A 76 17.22 -29.77 6.63
N ALA A 77 15.97 -30.10 6.30
CA ALA A 77 15.38 -29.72 5.03
C ALA A 77 15.07 -28.22 5.02
N THR A 78 14.44 -27.70 6.08
CA THR A 78 14.18 -26.27 6.26
C THR A 78 15.49 -25.47 6.33
N ALA A 79 16.48 -25.94 7.11
CA ALA A 79 17.77 -25.29 7.21
C ALA A 79 18.49 -25.16 5.86
N THR A 80 18.35 -26.16 4.98
CA THR A 80 18.90 -26.12 3.62
C THR A 80 18.21 -25.04 2.79
N LYS A 81 16.86 -25.01 2.79
CA LYS A 81 16.07 -24.00 2.07
C LYS A 81 16.38 -22.58 2.54
N VAL A 82 16.47 -22.37 3.86
CA VAL A 82 16.85 -21.07 4.45
C VAL A 82 18.22 -20.64 3.93
N LYS A 83 19.23 -21.51 4.01
CA LYS A 83 20.59 -21.18 3.55
C LYS A 83 20.65 -20.87 2.06
N ASP A 84 19.88 -21.57 1.25
CA ASP A 84 19.83 -21.36 -0.20
C ASP A 84 19.13 -20.03 -0.55
N SER A 85 18.01 -19.74 0.11
CA SER A 85 17.31 -18.46 -0.02
C SER A 85 18.20 -17.28 0.36
N VAL A 86 18.82 -17.34 1.55
CA VAL A 86 19.72 -16.27 2.03
C VAL A 86 20.84 -15.98 1.03
N ARG A 87 21.50 -17.02 0.49
CA ARG A 87 22.58 -16.84 -0.50
C ARG A 87 22.07 -16.27 -1.83
N ARG A 88 20.90 -16.71 -2.30
CA ARG A 88 20.29 -16.22 -3.53
C ARG A 88 20.01 -14.71 -3.47
N HIS A 89 19.65 -14.23 -2.28
CA HIS A 89 19.38 -12.83 -1.98
C HIS A 89 20.58 -12.08 -1.38
N GLN A 90 21.80 -12.53 -1.70
CA GLN A 90 23.08 -11.87 -1.36
C GLN A 90 23.40 -11.80 0.15
N GLY A 91 22.63 -12.48 1.00
CA GLY A 91 22.96 -12.66 2.41
C GLY A 91 24.09 -13.67 2.61
N THR A 92 24.69 -13.64 3.80
CA THR A 92 25.77 -14.55 4.18
C THR A 92 25.33 -15.53 5.27
N ILE A 93 25.98 -16.68 5.35
CA ILE A 93 25.74 -17.67 6.42
C ILE A 93 26.87 -17.56 7.44
N ALA A 94 26.51 -17.31 8.69
CA ALA A 94 27.43 -17.31 9.82
C ALA A 94 27.74 -18.73 10.28
N GLU A 95 28.96 -18.96 10.79
CA GLU A 95 29.35 -20.23 11.40
C GLU A 95 28.95 -20.29 12.88
N THR A 96 28.88 -19.13 13.53
CA THR A 96 28.53 -18.99 14.95
C THR A 96 27.44 -17.94 15.18
N GLU A 97 26.70 -18.04 16.29
CA GLU A 97 25.71 -17.02 16.67
C GLU A 97 26.33 -15.64 16.91
N ALA A 98 27.58 -15.58 17.38
CA ALA A 98 28.27 -14.34 17.71
C ALA A 98 28.59 -13.47 16.48
N GLU A 99 28.72 -14.08 15.31
CA GLU A 99 29.00 -13.41 14.03
C GLU A 99 27.70 -13.04 13.29
N ALA A 100 26.55 -13.49 13.79
CA ALA A 100 25.28 -13.37 13.11
C ALA A 100 24.56 -12.07 13.46
N THR A 101 24.01 -11.45 12.41
CA THR A 101 23.00 -10.39 12.56
C THR A 101 21.61 -10.96 12.80
N HIS A 102 21.37 -12.19 12.34
CA HIS A 102 20.09 -12.88 12.45
C HIS A 102 20.31 -14.33 12.87
N ILE A 103 19.62 -14.74 13.93
CA ILE A 103 19.59 -16.12 14.41
C ILE A 103 18.24 -16.70 14.04
N VAL A 104 18.25 -17.74 13.20
CA VAL A 104 17.04 -18.39 12.68
C VAL A 104 16.65 -19.57 13.57
N TYR A 105 15.45 -19.48 14.11
CA TYR A 105 14.75 -20.49 14.89
C TYR A 105 13.84 -21.34 14.00
N PRO A 106 13.31 -22.48 14.51
CA PRO A 106 12.28 -23.22 13.81
C PRO A 106 11.09 -22.34 13.39
N ALA A 107 10.37 -22.77 12.35
CA ALA A 107 9.16 -22.09 11.92
C ALA A 107 8.12 -22.09 13.05
N VAL A 108 7.39 -20.99 13.17
CA VAL A 108 6.25 -20.82 14.08
C VAL A 108 5.10 -20.29 13.26
N ASP A 109 3.90 -20.79 13.51
CA ASP A 109 2.71 -20.37 12.79
C ASP A 109 2.37 -18.89 13.09
N PRO A 110 1.94 -18.12 12.07
CA PRO A 110 1.33 -16.81 12.26
C PRO A 110 0.19 -16.82 13.28
N THR A 111 0.03 -15.73 14.04
CA THR A 111 -1.16 -15.56 14.88
C THR A 111 -2.26 -14.84 14.10
N GLU A 112 -3.51 -15.21 14.32
CA GLU A 112 -4.67 -14.62 13.60
C GLU A 112 -4.86 -13.12 13.91
N GLU A 113 -4.31 -12.65 15.04
CA GLU A 113 -4.42 -11.26 15.50
C GLU A 113 -3.42 -10.30 14.82
N GLU A 114 -2.51 -10.81 13.99
CA GLU A 114 -1.44 -10.05 13.34
C GLU A 114 -1.85 -9.63 11.92
N TYR A 115 -2.71 -8.61 11.81
CA TYR A 115 -3.13 -8.08 10.52
C TYR A 115 -2.28 -6.89 10.07
N ALA A 116 -2.15 -5.88 10.93
CA ALA A 116 -1.33 -4.70 10.67
C ALA A 116 -0.72 -4.13 11.95
N ARG A 117 0.25 -3.22 11.82
CA ARG A 117 0.68 -2.35 12.94
C ARG A 117 1.05 -0.95 12.44
N PRO A 118 0.83 0.11 13.24
CA PRO A 118 1.33 1.43 12.90
C PRO A 118 2.85 1.49 13.06
N THR A 119 3.54 2.04 12.07
CA THR A 119 5.00 2.25 12.09
C THR A 119 5.37 3.73 12.17
N MET A 120 4.50 4.63 11.71
CA MET A 120 4.70 6.06 11.79
C MET A 120 3.37 6.78 11.88
N ARG A 121 3.34 7.91 12.61
CA ARG A 121 2.21 8.83 12.62
C ARG A 121 2.67 10.21 12.21
N ARG A 122 1.90 10.86 11.34
CA ARG A 122 2.11 12.22 10.88
C ARG A 122 0.76 12.89 10.74
N ASP A 123 0.50 13.91 11.56
CA ASP A 123 -0.78 14.59 11.63
C ASP A 123 -1.93 13.58 11.89
N ARG A 124 -2.88 13.48 10.94
CA ARG A 124 -4.02 12.53 10.98
C ARG A 124 -3.75 11.23 10.23
N SER A 125 -2.58 11.09 9.64
CA SER A 125 -2.21 9.92 8.84
C SER A 125 -1.29 9.00 9.63
N VAL A 126 -1.49 7.72 9.44
CA VAL A 126 -0.70 6.64 10.03
C VAL A 126 -0.16 5.79 8.89
N LEU A 127 1.14 5.53 8.90
CA LEU A 127 1.76 4.53 8.05
C LEU A 127 1.51 3.17 8.70
N LEU A 128 0.79 2.30 8.01
CA LEU A 128 0.50 0.95 8.43
C LEU A 128 1.45 0.00 7.73
N HIS A 129 2.09 -0.85 8.53
CA HIS A 129 2.79 -2.03 8.07
C HIS A 129 1.85 -3.24 8.11
N TRP A 130 1.85 -4.01 7.02
CA TRP A 130 1.05 -5.21 6.87
C TRP A 130 1.90 -6.42 7.20
N TYR A 131 1.47 -7.21 8.19
CA TYR A 131 2.25 -8.35 8.65
C TYR A 131 2.57 -9.32 7.51
N TYR A 132 3.81 -9.83 7.49
CA TYR A 132 4.34 -10.79 6.51
C TYR A 132 4.41 -10.26 5.07
N PHE A 133 4.25 -8.94 4.90
CA PHE A 133 4.64 -8.25 3.69
C PHE A 133 5.94 -7.49 3.96
N PRO A 134 6.83 -7.37 2.97
CA PRO A 134 7.98 -6.49 3.11
C PRO A 134 7.51 -5.06 3.33
N ASP A 135 8.39 -4.25 3.93
CA ASP A 135 8.06 -2.85 4.21
C ASP A 135 7.57 -2.11 2.95
N SER A 136 8.03 -2.43 1.73
CA SER A 136 7.57 -1.74 0.51
C SER A 136 6.06 -1.73 0.27
N TYR A 137 5.30 -2.58 0.96
CA TYR A 137 3.84 -2.64 0.94
C TYR A 137 3.17 -1.72 1.98
N ASP A 138 3.93 -1.12 2.91
CA ASP A 138 3.35 -0.22 3.91
C ASP A 138 2.59 0.91 3.23
N SER A 139 1.47 1.30 3.83
CA SER A 139 0.55 2.26 3.22
C SER A 139 0.09 3.32 4.22
N TRP A 140 -0.02 4.55 3.74
CA TRP A 140 -0.59 5.64 4.51
C TRP A 140 -2.09 5.53 4.54
N SER A 141 -2.67 5.54 5.74
CA SER A 141 -4.11 5.59 5.95
C SER A 141 -4.48 6.73 6.89
N VAL A 142 -5.69 7.24 6.77
CA VAL A 142 -6.31 8.09 7.80
C VAL A 142 -7.07 7.14 8.71
N PHE A 143 -6.48 6.85 9.87
CA PHE A 143 -6.98 5.82 10.78
C PHE A 143 -6.88 6.32 12.22
N ASP A 144 -8.01 6.29 12.92
CA ASP A 144 -8.03 6.53 14.36
C ASP A 144 -7.67 5.22 15.07
N LEU A 145 -6.44 5.18 15.62
CA LEU A 145 -5.92 4.01 16.32
C LEU A 145 -6.70 3.75 17.62
N PRO A 146 -6.97 2.48 17.97
CA PRO A 146 -7.68 2.12 19.20
C PRO A 146 -6.85 2.35 20.48
N PHE A 147 -5.60 2.75 20.33
CA PHE A 147 -4.64 3.04 21.39
C PHE A 147 -3.84 4.31 21.10
N GLU A 148 -3.20 4.86 22.13
CA GLU A 148 -2.31 6.00 21.98
C GLU A 148 -0.99 5.57 21.33
N PHE A 149 -0.69 6.15 20.17
CA PHE A 149 0.55 5.92 19.43
C PHE A 149 1.22 7.27 19.16
N SER A 150 2.48 7.40 19.62
CA SER A 150 3.22 8.65 19.54
C SER A 150 3.73 8.94 18.12
N GLU A 151 3.80 10.23 17.77
CA GLU A 151 4.33 10.68 16.47
C GLU A 151 5.82 10.34 16.29
N THR A 152 6.55 10.11 17.38
CA THR A 152 7.97 9.76 17.37
C THR A 152 8.26 8.29 17.06
N GLY A 153 7.25 7.48 16.73
CA GLY A 153 7.42 6.03 16.51
C GLY A 153 8.38 5.63 15.38
N PHE A 154 8.76 6.57 14.51
CA PHE A 154 9.71 6.27 13.44
C PHE A 154 11.14 6.11 13.97
N GLY A 155 11.69 4.89 13.86
CA GLY A 155 13.11 4.65 14.12
C GLY A 155 13.52 4.62 15.59
N THR A 156 12.58 4.46 16.52
CA THR A 156 12.92 4.15 17.93
C THR A 156 13.28 2.69 18.15
N SER A 157 13.28 1.84 17.11
CA SER A 157 13.96 0.56 17.23
C SER A 157 15.45 0.88 17.36
N THR A 158 15.92 0.82 18.61
CA THR A 158 17.34 0.82 18.90
C THR A 158 17.95 -0.26 18.00
N PRO A 159 19.03 0.02 17.26
CA PRO A 159 19.66 -0.98 16.42
C PRO A 159 19.91 -2.22 17.26
N LYS A 160 19.11 -3.28 17.04
CA LYS A 160 19.35 -4.56 17.71
C LYS A 160 20.67 -5.07 17.16
N SER A 161 21.57 -5.49 18.04
CA SER A 161 22.82 -6.11 17.59
C SER A 161 22.55 -7.40 16.81
N THR A 162 21.48 -8.12 17.17
CA THR A 162 21.07 -9.38 16.58
C THR A 162 19.55 -9.53 16.65
N TYR A 163 18.94 -9.98 15.55
CA TYR A 163 17.53 -10.39 15.50
C TYR A 163 17.41 -11.90 15.71
N LYS A 164 16.36 -12.32 16.41
CA LYS A 164 15.99 -13.74 16.57
C LYS A 164 14.67 -13.92 15.86
N VAL A 165 14.67 -14.67 14.77
CA VAL A 165 13.54 -14.76 13.84
C VAL A 165 13.20 -16.21 13.52
N THR A 166 11.95 -16.48 13.17
CA THR A 166 11.55 -17.81 12.66
C THR A 166 12.16 -18.08 11.29
N ALA A 167 12.25 -19.35 10.90
CA ALA A 167 12.72 -19.76 9.58
C ALA A 167 11.93 -19.14 8.42
N THR A 168 10.64 -18.88 8.61
CA THR A 168 9.77 -18.28 7.59
C THR A 168 10.22 -16.89 7.15
N TRP A 169 10.88 -16.10 8.03
CA TRP A 169 11.48 -14.81 7.66
C TRP A 169 12.42 -14.92 6.45
N ALA A 170 13.26 -15.95 6.43
CA ALA A 170 14.22 -16.18 5.35
C ALA A 170 13.64 -16.97 4.16
N LEU A 171 12.46 -17.56 4.31
CA LEU A 171 11.80 -18.29 3.22
C LEU A 171 10.90 -17.36 2.40
N ASP A 172 10.23 -16.41 3.05
CA ASP A 172 9.26 -15.52 2.41
C ASP A 172 9.93 -14.48 1.49
N ILE A 173 11.23 -14.19 1.68
CA ILE A 173 11.99 -13.33 0.76
C ILE A 173 11.94 -13.79 -0.70
N ASP A 174 11.84 -15.10 -0.96
CA ASP A 174 11.75 -15.63 -2.32
C ASP A 174 10.46 -15.21 -3.03
N GLN A 175 9.39 -14.92 -2.27
CA GLN A 175 8.12 -14.46 -2.83
C GLN A 175 8.17 -13.00 -3.24
N TYR A 176 8.87 -12.16 -2.45
CA TYR A 176 8.81 -10.71 -2.61
C TYR A 176 10.06 -10.08 -3.20
N ASN A 177 11.17 -10.81 -3.23
CA ASN A 177 12.49 -10.30 -3.62
C ASN A 177 12.90 -9.05 -2.81
N GLU A 178 12.52 -9.04 -1.53
CA GLU A 178 12.87 -8.02 -0.53
C GLU A 178 13.01 -8.71 0.83
N TRP A 179 14.01 -8.30 1.62
CA TRP A 179 14.17 -8.78 3.00
C TRP A 179 12.94 -8.44 3.84
N MET A 180 12.39 -9.47 4.50
CA MET A 180 11.19 -9.34 5.32
C MET A 180 11.44 -8.52 6.58
N ASN A 181 10.40 -7.88 7.12
CA ASN A 181 10.52 -7.11 8.36
C ASN A 181 10.77 -8.05 9.54
N GLU A 182 11.87 -7.85 10.27
CA GLU A 182 12.29 -8.78 11.32
C GLU A 182 11.28 -8.88 12.48
N GLU A 183 10.52 -7.81 12.75
CA GLU A 183 9.55 -7.76 13.87
C GLU A 183 8.33 -8.67 13.63
N ASP A 184 8.02 -9.04 12.39
CA ASP A 184 6.90 -9.95 12.05
C ASP A 184 7.17 -11.41 12.45
N TYR A 185 8.45 -11.75 12.49
CA TYR A 185 8.95 -13.10 12.66
C TYR A 185 9.74 -13.23 13.97
N GLU A 186 9.73 -12.20 14.81
CA GLU A 186 10.58 -12.17 16.00
C GLU A 186 10.15 -13.23 17.03
N VAL A 187 11.13 -13.94 17.57
CA VAL A 187 10.94 -14.92 18.65
C VAL A 187 11.78 -14.55 19.88
N ASP A 188 11.39 -15.10 21.03
CA ASP A 188 12.18 -15.06 22.24
C ASP A 188 13.29 -16.14 22.25
N ASP A 189 14.03 -16.24 23.35
CA ASP A 189 15.11 -17.22 23.52
C ASP A 189 14.64 -18.67 23.51
N ASN A 190 13.35 -18.88 23.78
CA ASN A 190 12.69 -20.18 23.79
C ASN A 190 12.10 -20.53 22.42
N GLY A 191 12.25 -19.65 21.41
CA GLY A 191 11.65 -19.82 20.09
C GLY A 191 10.14 -19.53 20.06
N GLN A 192 9.59 -18.89 21.09
CA GLN A 192 8.19 -18.48 21.12
C GLN A 192 8.03 -17.15 20.39
N LYS A 193 7.00 -17.06 19.55
CA LYS A 193 6.71 -15.85 18.79
C LYS A 193 6.41 -14.66 19.71
N LYS A 194 7.06 -13.54 19.44
CA LYS A 194 6.77 -12.27 20.12
C LYS A 194 5.65 -11.54 19.42
N VAL A 195 4.64 -11.18 20.20
CA VAL A 195 3.49 -10.44 19.69
C VAL A 195 3.72 -8.95 19.90
N HIS A 196 3.56 -8.15 18.84
CA HIS A 196 3.73 -6.70 18.93
C HIS A 196 2.60 -6.05 19.73
N LYS A 197 2.96 -5.08 20.59
CA LYS A 197 2.01 -4.38 21.48
C LYS A 197 0.97 -3.53 20.74
N PHE A 198 1.28 -3.10 19.53
CA PHE A 198 0.41 -2.26 18.68
C PHE A 198 -0.10 -3.02 17.46
N ARG A 199 -0.16 -4.36 17.52
CA ARG A 199 -0.84 -5.13 16.47
C ARG A 199 -2.31 -4.69 16.40
N LEU A 200 -2.85 -4.70 15.20
CA LEU A 200 -4.24 -4.47 14.89
C LEU A 200 -4.78 -5.74 14.27
N THR A 201 -5.97 -6.15 14.68
CA THR A 201 -6.71 -7.24 14.03
C THR A 201 -7.50 -6.72 12.84
N VAL A 202 -8.15 -7.62 12.10
CA VAL A 202 -9.09 -7.23 11.04
C VAL A 202 -10.25 -6.41 11.64
N GLU A 203 -10.77 -6.82 12.79
CA GLU A 203 -11.85 -6.11 13.50
C GLU A 203 -11.45 -4.69 13.88
N ASP A 204 -10.22 -4.47 14.36
CA ASP A 204 -9.74 -3.13 14.70
C ASP A 204 -9.77 -2.18 13.49
N LEU A 205 -9.38 -2.69 12.30
CA LEU A 205 -9.41 -1.91 11.07
C LEU A 205 -10.83 -1.68 10.54
N MET A 206 -11.72 -2.66 10.74
CA MET A 206 -13.09 -2.61 10.24
C MET A 206 -14.07 -1.90 11.19
N ALA A 207 -13.75 -1.77 12.47
CA ALA A 207 -14.59 -1.14 13.50
C ALA A 207 -14.71 0.40 13.37
N GLN A 208 -14.18 0.99 12.30
CA GLN A 208 -14.27 2.42 12.05
C GLN A 208 -15.73 2.88 11.95
N PRO A 209 -16.11 3.98 12.61
CA PRO A 209 -17.45 4.52 12.47
C PRO A 209 -17.68 4.91 11.01
N SER A 210 -18.73 4.35 10.42
CA SER A 210 -19.22 4.72 9.09
C SER A 210 -19.62 6.19 9.07
N HIS A 211 -18.70 7.06 8.65
CA HIS A 211 -18.88 8.51 8.53
C HIS A 211 -19.19 9.24 9.85
N PRO A 212 -18.88 10.56 9.94
CA PRO A 212 -19.47 11.37 11.00
C PRO A 212 -21.00 11.33 10.86
N PRO A 213 -21.78 11.32 11.97
CA PRO A 213 -23.23 11.38 11.88
C PRO A 213 -23.61 12.61 11.06
N SER A 214 -24.31 12.38 9.95
CA SER A 214 -24.89 13.46 9.18
C SER A 214 -25.76 14.32 10.12
N SER A 215 -25.39 15.60 10.23
CA SER A 215 -26.13 16.63 10.96
C SER A 215 -26.27 16.45 12.48
N ALA A 216 -25.26 16.91 13.22
CA ALA A 216 -25.58 17.69 14.42
C ALA A 216 -26.55 18.81 14.00
N LYS A 217 -27.81 18.69 14.40
CA LYS A 217 -28.85 19.71 14.19
C LYS A 217 -28.36 21.04 14.76
N LYS A 218 -27.76 21.89 13.91
CA LYS A 218 -27.52 23.29 14.23
C LYS A 218 -28.87 23.91 14.63
N PRO A 219 -28.98 24.58 15.80
CA PRO A 219 -30.21 25.28 16.14
C PRO A 219 -30.46 26.35 15.08
N LYS A 220 -31.65 26.31 14.46
CA LYS A 220 -32.10 27.28 13.46
C LYS A 220 -31.98 28.69 14.05
N ARG A 221 -30.96 29.44 13.63
CA ARG A 221 -30.86 30.89 13.84
C ARG A 221 -32.13 31.54 13.26
N LYS A 222 -32.81 32.34 14.07
CA LYS A 222 -34.02 33.09 13.71
C LYS A 222 -33.73 33.97 12.47
N ARG A 223 -34.65 33.93 11.50
CA ARG A 223 -34.65 34.75 10.27
C ARG A 223 -34.44 36.23 10.62
N SER A 224 -33.37 36.82 10.09
CA SER A 224 -33.26 38.28 9.93
C SER A 224 -34.14 38.73 8.75
N PRO A 225 -34.89 39.84 8.86
CA PRO A 225 -35.79 40.28 7.80
C PRO A 225 -35.01 40.99 6.68
N SER A 226 -35.17 40.52 5.44
CA SER A 226 -34.58 41.15 4.25
C SER A 226 -35.34 42.43 3.86
N PRO A 227 -34.65 43.46 3.31
CA PRO A 227 -35.28 44.71 2.90
C PRO A 227 -36.06 44.59 1.57
N PRO A 228 -37.07 45.45 1.33
CA PRO A 228 -37.98 45.32 0.18
C PRO A 228 -37.34 45.77 -1.15
N PRO A 229 -37.78 45.22 -2.29
CA PRO A 229 -37.20 45.52 -3.59
C PRO A 229 -37.70 46.86 -4.13
N LYS A 230 -36.79 47.70 -4.63
CA LYS A 230 -37.10 48.72 -5.62
C LYS A 230 -36.62 48.21 -6.96
N LEU A 231 -37.44 48.31 -8.01
CA LEU A 231 -36.98 48.65 -9.36
C LEU A 231 -38.20 48.93 -10.25
N GLY A 232 -38.27 50.14 -10.79
CA GLY A 232 -39.15 50.51 -11.87
C GLY A 232 -38.38 51.29 -12.92
N LYS A 233 -38.22 50.73 -14.12
CA LYS A 233 -38.13 51.47 -15.37
C LYS A 233 -38.66 50.59 -16.52
N ARG A 234 -39.61 51.18 -17.26
CA ARG A 234 -40.36 50.69 -18.43
C ARG A 234 -39.38 50.37 -19.59
N LYS A 235 -39.67 49.58 -20.63
CA LYS A 235 -40.78 49.69 -21.60
C LYS A 235 -40.69 48.58 -22.68
N SER A 236 -41.85 48.16 -23.21
CA SER A 236 -42.17 47.87 -24.63
C SER A 236 -41.93 46.49 -25.30
N GLY A 237 -43.03 45.92 -25.84
CA GLY A 237 -43.08 45.03 -27.03
C GLY A 237 -44.04 43.82 -26.89
N ARG A 238 -45.37 43.96 -27.00
CA ARG A 238 -46.25 43.70 -28.20
C ARG A 238 -46.07 42.26 -28.76
N GLY A 239 -46.95 41.29 -28.49
CA GLY A 239 -48.24 41.03 -29.17
C GLY A 239 -48.52 39.50 -29.28
N PRO A 240 -49.73 39.02 -29.65
CA PRO A 240 -50.46 38.00 -28.86
C PRO A 240 -50.94 36.72 -29.61
N SER A 241 -51.66 35.86 -28.85
CA SER A 241 -52.67 34.82 -29.25
C SER A 241 -52.12 33.42 -29.64
N ASN A 242 -52.75 32.27 -29.38
CA ASN A 242 -54.04 31.90 -28.78
C ASN A 242 -54.14 30.36 -28.61
N LEU A 243 -54.95 29.90 -27.64
CA LEU A 243 -55.86 28.71 -27.66
C LEU A 243 -55.24 27.28 -27.78
N ALA A 244 -55.75 26.21 -27.17
CA ALA A 244 -56.85 25.92 -26.24
C ALA A 244 -56.81 24.41 -25.86
N ALA A 245 -57.47 24.08 -24.74
CA ALA A 245 -58.15 22.81 -24.36
C ALA A 245 -57.38 21.47 -24.41
N GLY A 246 -57.60 20.49 -23.54
CA GLY A 246 -58.59 20.24 -22.48
C GLY A 246 -58.14 18.98 -21.69
N SER A 247 -58.55 18.84 -20.42
CA SER A 247 -59.51 17.82 -19.91
C SER A 247 -59.04 16.37 -20.12
N SER A 248 -59.05 15.40 -19.20
CA SER A 248 -59.75 15.10 -17.94
C SER A 248 -59.06 13.81 -17.40
N ALA A 249 -58.88 13.53 -16.11
CA ALA A 249 -59.77 12.74 -15.24
C ALA A 249 -58.81 11.88 -14.35
N MET A 250 -58.76 12.04 -13.03
CA MET A 250 -59.58 11.43 -11.97
C MET A 250 -58.99 10.14 -11.33
N THR A 251 -59.02 10.16 -9.98
CA THR A 251 -59.21 9.06 -9.02
C THR A 251 -58.09 8.06 -8.63
N THR A 252 -57.37 8.40 -7.53
CA THR A 252 -57.42 7.81 -6.15
C THR A 252 -57.26 6.26 -5.93
N PRO A 253 -57.06 5.73 -4.69
CA PRO A 253 -55.76 5.20 -4.26
C PRO A 253 -55.81 3.82 -3.52
N LYS A 254 -54.64 3.35 -3.07
CA LYS A 254 -54.35 2.53 -1.86
C LYS A 254 -55.07 1.18 -1.61
N LYS A 255 -54.25 0.16 -1.35
CA LYS A 255 -54.36 -0.82 -0.23
C LYS A 255 -52.98 -1.48 -0.01
N THR A 256 -52.32 -1.29 1.15
CA THR A 256 -52.18 -2.25 2.29
C THR A 256 -51.47 -3.55 1.90
N ARG A 257 -50.55 -4.18 2.63
CA ARG A 257 -49.87 -4.05 3.95
C ARG A 257 -49.01 -5.34 4.05
N SER A 258 -47.89 -5.31 4.81
CA SER A 258 -47.02 -6.44 5.24
C SER A 258 -46.36 -7.24 4.10
N GLY A 259 -45.05 -7.38 4.00
CA GLY A 259 -44.06 -7.72 5.03
C GLY A 259 -43.33 -8.97 4.52
N VAL A 260 -42.05 -9.12 4.90
CA VAL A 260 -41.09 -10.18 4.53
C VAL A 260 -40.10 -9.78 3.44
N ASP A 261 -38.84 -10.04 3.80
CA ASP A 261 -37.56 -9.80 3.17
C ASP A 261 -37.50 -10.07 1.67
N GLU A 262 -37.04 -9.08 0.90
CA GLU A 262 -36.21 -9.30 -0.29
C GLU A 262 -35.16 -8.17 -0.31
N GLU A 263 -33.88 -8.56 -0.24
CA GLU A 263 -32.77 -7.67 -0.60
C GLU A 263 -33.00 -7.27 -2.07
N GLU A 264 -33.40 -6.01 -2.31
CA GLU A 264 -33.56 -5.48 -3.65
C GLU A 264 -32.22 -5.59 -4.38
N ASP A 265 -32.14 -6.53 -5.32
CA ASP A 265 -31.05 -6.65 -6.27
C ASP A 265 -30.97 -5.35 -7.10
N LEU A 266 -30.04 -4.47 -6.70
CA LEU A 266 -29.84 -3.14 -7.30
C LEU A 266 -29.35 -3.20 -8.76
N THR A 267 -29.15 -4.41 -9.31
CA THR A 267 -28.79 -4.60 -10.72
C THR A 267 -30.00 -4.77 -11.64
N GLN A 268 -31.23 -4.82 -11.08
CA GLN A 268 -32.46 -4.98 -11.86
C GLN A 268 -32.76 -3.73 -12.70
N GLY A 269 -32.25 -3.71 -13.94
CA GLY A 269 -32.42 -2.61 -14.90
C GLY A 269 -31.10 -2.02 -15.42
N MET A 270 -29.95 -2.54 -15.01
CA MET A 270 -28.70 -2.28 -15.73
C MET A 270 -28.64 -3.17 -16.98
N GLU A 271 -28.44 -2.54 -18.13
CA GLU A 271 -28.22 -3.24 -19.39
C GLU A 271 -26.83 -3.90 -19.34
N ASP A 272 -26.76 -5.20 -19.65
CA ASP A 272 -25.49 -5.93 -19.69
C ASP A 272 -24.51 -5.21 -20.63
N PRO A 273 -23.24 -4.99 -20.23
CA PRO A 273 -22.27 -4.38 -21.12
C PRO A 273 -22.12 -5.27 -22.36
N PRO A 274 -22.08 -4.69 -23.57
CA PRO A 274 -21.98 -5.48 -24.78
C PRO A 274 -20.70 -6.30 -24.73
N ALA A 275 -20.83 -7.62 -24.89
CA ALA A 275 -19.69 -8.53 -24.98
C ALA A 275 -18.79 -8.08 -26.13
N GLU A 276 -17.57 -7.61 -25.84
CA GLU A 276 -16.62 -7.24 -26.88
C GLU A 276 -15.92 -8.49 -27.43
N PRO A 277 -16.14 -8.89 -28.70
CA PRO A 277 -15.32 -9.88 -29.35
C PRO A 277 -14.36 -9.14 -30.26
N ARG A 278 -13.12 -8.90 -29.80
CA ARG A 278 -12.06 -8.48 -30.71
C ARG A 278 -10.73 -9.15 -30.42
N ILE A 279 -10.75 -10.48 -30.47
CA ILE A 279 -9.55 -11.23 -30.82
C ILE A 279 -9.38 -11.06 -32.34
N VAL A 280 -8.45 -10.19 -32.76
CA VAL A 280 -7.95 -10.19 -34.13
C VAL A 280 -6.73 -11.09 -34.14
N GLU A 281 -6.91 -12.30 -34.67
CA GLU A 281 -5.82 -13.21 -34.97
C GLU A 281 -4.98 -12.62 -36.11
N VAL A 282 -3.73 -12.26 -35.83
CA VAL A 282 -2.81 -11.79 -36.87
C VAL A 282 -2.28 -13.01 -37.62
N VAL A 283 -2.95 -13.34 -38.72
CA VAL A 283 -2.46 -14.31 -39.70
C VAL A 283 -1.17 -13.77 -40.30
N ALA A 284 -0.05 -14.45 -40.05
CA ALA A 284 1.21 -14.21 -40.74
C ALA A 284 1.02 -14.58 -42.21
N ASN A 285 1.06 -13.60 -43.11
CA ASN A 285 1.13 -13.88 -44.54
C ASN A 285 2.60 -13.80 -45.02
N PRO A 286 3.15 -14.87 -45.59
CA PRO A 286 4.51 -14.92 -46.11
C PRO A 286 4.52 -14.36 -47.52
N SER A 287 5.19 -13.23 -47.77
CA SER A 287 5.63 -12.84 -49.12
C SER A 287 6.45 -11.55 -49.10
N ASN A 288 7.78 -11.71 -49.03
CA ASN A 288 8.61 -11.21 -50.12
C ASN A 288 9.94 -11.98 -50.17
N PRO A 289 10.51 -12.16 -51.37
CA PRO A 289 11.48 -13.20 -51.67
C PRO A 289 12.88 -12.89 -51.11
N PRO A 290 13.73 -13.91 -50.94
CA PRO A 290 15.16 -13.68 -50.76
C PRO A 290 15.74 -13.09 -52.04
N ASN A 291 16.79 -12.30 -51.91
CA ASN A 291 17.68 -12.07 -53.04
C ASN A 291 18.20 -13.43 -53.55
N SER A 292 17.93 -13.68 -54.83
CA SER A 292 18.34 -14.81 -55.69
C SER A 292 17.41 -16.02 -55.73
#